data_AF-A0A329TTF2-F1
#
_entry.id   AF-A0A329TTF2-F1
#
_cell.length_a   1.000
_cell.length_b   1.000
_cell.length_c   1.000
_cell.angle_alpha   90.00
_cell.angle_beta   90.00
_cell.angle_gamma   90.00
#
_symmetry.space_group_name_H-M   'P 1'
#
loop_
_entity.id
_entity.type
_entity.pdbx_description
1 polymer ?
#
loop_
_entity_poly.entity_id
_entity_poly.type
_entity_poly.pdbx_seq_one_letter_code
_entity_poly.pdbx_strand_id
1 'polypeptide(L)'
;MSKLDKLLRELCPDGVEYKRFDEVCTLNARIGWQRLTKAEYMSKGDYLLITGTDFTETHEIDYSTCVYVTEERYKQDPKIQLKNGDILITKDGTLGKVAQVKGLEMPATLNGGVFVVRCKDSSLENRFILHYLLSNHFQSVVEQQKTGSTISHLTQTLFSRLMIPIPPLEIQREIVRILDNFTNLTAELTKELTDRKVQYAYYRNKFLYFDESSASLKSIGDICNVVVGGEPPADCIKGESKDSSHMFPVWGNGKEAYGYSGTYKIDRDAVVISSIGANTGAVYYRKAFFTPIIRLKVVMPKDNQLSSRFLFHVLSATAIKSKSSSVPNMNANEIKAIKIPVPPLDVQNRIVNVLDNFEKICSDLNIGLPAEIEARQKQYEYYRDKLLTFAETGNTILSRAEQSRAEQSRAEQSRAEQSRAEQSRAEQSRALIKLLQYVFGYAVVSLQDVVKNSCSGGTPKKGVSEYYEDGNIPWLRTQEVVFRDICKTECFITESAVKNSAAKWIPENCVIVAISGATAGRCAINKIPLTTNQHCLNLEVDPEMALYRYVYYCICAKQEELLAKKEGARGDLNSTRILSLQIDLPSIEEQKRIVSILDRFDTICNDLTSGLPAEIEARQKQYEFYRDKLLSFKELN
;
A
#
# COMPACT_ATOMS: atom_id res chain seq x y z
N MET A 1 0.39 30.89 9.31
CA MET A 1 1.50 30.83 10.29
C MET A 1 1.18 29.72 11.26
N SER A 2 2.10 28.77 11.43
CA SER A 2 1.91 27.70 12.42
C SER A 2 1.96 28.29 13.85
N LYS A 3 1.37 27.58 14.82
CA LYS A 3 1.46 27.95 16.24
C LYS A 3 2.93 28.10 16.68
N LEU A 4 3.82 27.26 16.16
CA LEU A 4 5.25 27.33 16.40
C LEU A 4 5.89 28.61 15.83
N ASP A 5 5.54 29.02 14.61
CA ASP A 5 6.08 30.28 14.02
C ASP A 5 5.72 31.50 14.86
N LYS A 6 4.53 31.48 15.47
CA LYS A 6 4.08 32.52 16.39
C LYS A 6 4.91 32.50 17.68
N LEU A 7 5.06 31.33 18.30
CA LEU A 7 5.85 31.16 19.52
C LEU A 7 7.33 31.55 19.33
N LEU A 8 7.94 31.17 18.20
CA LEU A 8 9.32 31.53 17.88
C LEU A 8 9.50 33.05 17.75
N ARG A 9 8.56 33.76 17.12
CA ARG A 9 8.61 35.23 17.03
C ARG A 9 8.38 35.92 18.36
N GLU A 10 7.50 35.38 19.20
CA GLU A 10 7.13 35.99 20.47
C GLU A 10 8.17 35.72 21.57
N LEU A 11 8.73 34.52 21.62
CA LEU A 11 9.57 34.05 22.73
C LEU A 11 11.05 33.92 22.38
N CYS A 12 11.40 33.83 21.09
CA CYS A 12 12.78 33.69 20.62
C CYS A 12 13.09 34.59 19.40
N PRO A 13 12.76 35.89 19.42
CA PRO A 13 12.97 36.77 18.26
C PRO A 13 14.46 36.89 17.87
N ASP A 14 15.35 36.80 18.85
CA ASP A 14 16.79 36.99 18.64
C ASP A 14 17.58 35.68 18.48
N GLY A 15 16.97 34.55 18.84
CA GLY A 15 17.60 33.23 18.86
C GLY A 15 17.30 32.44 20.13
N VAL A 16 18.03 31.35 20.36
CA VAL A 16 17.99 30.54 21.58
C VAL A 16 19.39 30.32 22.13
N GLU A 17 19.48 30.09 23.44
CA GLU A 17 20.72 29.78 24.11
C GLU A 17 21.14 28.34 23.79
N TYR A 18 22.44 28.11 23.56
CA TYR A 18 23.03 26.79 23.41
C TYR A 18 23.91 26.48 24.62
N LYS A 19 23.75 25.29 25.22
CA LYS A 19 24.58 24.83 26.35
C LYS A 19 25.28 23.53 26.04
N ARG A 20 26.38 23.24 26.73
CA ARG A 20 26.96 21.90 26.64
C ARG A 20 25.98 20.90 27.24
N PHE A 21 25.85 19.74 26.60
CA PHE A 21 24.92 18.71 27.03
C PHE A 21 25.22 18.24 28.46
N ASP A 22 26.50 18.21 28.87
CA ASP A 22 26.89 17.86 30.23
C ASP A 22 26.64 18.96 31.27
N GLU A 23 26.29 20.18 30.87
CA GLU A 23 25.85 21.25 31.79
C GLU A 23 24.40 21.06 32.20
N VAL A 24 23.55 20.61 31.27
CA VAL A 24 22.09 20.52 31.45
C VAL A 24 21.59 19.09 31.63
N CYS A 25 22.37 18.07 31.27
CA CYS A 25 22.00 16.66 31.38
C CYS A 25 23.07 15.86 32.14
N THR A 26 22.62 14.84 32.87
CA THR A 26 23.47 13.77 33.39
C THR A 26 23.45 12.58 32.44
N LEU A 27 24.57 11.87 32.35
CA LEU A 27 24.73 10.68 31.55
C LEU A 27 25.38 9.59 32.40
N ASN A 28 24.66 8.50 32.67
CA ASN A 28 25.16 7.40 33.49
C ASN A 28 25.02 6.06 32.77
N ALA A 29 25.98 5.16 32.94
CA ALA A 29 25.91 3.78 32.47
C ALA A 29 26.47 2.85 33.54
N ARG A 30 26.10 1.56 33.45
CA ARG A 30 26.64 0.53 34.34
C ARG A 30 28.16 0.49 34.22
N ILE A 31 28.84 0.44 35.36
CA ILE A 31 30.29 0.43 35.45
C ILE A 31 30.84 -0.83 34.76
N GLY A 32 31.88 -0.68 33.93
CA GLY A 32 32.33 -1.72 32.98
C GLY A 32 32.67 -3.08 33.60
N TRP A 33 33.29 -3.12 34.78
CA TRP A 33 33.61 -4.37 35.50
C TRP A 33 32.38 -5.02 36.17
N GLN A 34 31.26 -4.31 36.24
CA GLN A 34 29.98 -4.81 36.76
C GLN A 34 29.02 -5.23 35.64
N ARG A 35 29.50 -5.34 34.40
CA ARG A 35 28.69 -5.73 33.25
C ARG A 35 28.08 -7.12 33.47
N LEU A 36 26.79 -7.25 33.16
CA LEU A 36 26.06 -8.51 33.27
C LEU A 36 26.26 -9.35 32.00
N THR A 37 26.48 -10.65 32.20
CA THR A 37 26.51 -11.65 31.13
C THR A 37 25.14 -12.29 30.93
N LYS A 38 24.88 -12.88 29.76
CA LYS A 38 23.61 -13.58 29.48
C LYS A 38 23.30 -14.73 30.46
N ALA A 39 24.33 -15.33 31.07
CA ALA A 39 24.17 -16.38 32.06
C ALA A 39 23.54 -15.88 33.37
N GLU A 40 23.61 -14.58 33.63
CA GLU A 40 23.04 -13.94 34.82
C GLU A 40 21.61 -13.43 34.57
N TYR A 41 21.08 -13.58 33.35
CA TYR A 41 19.74 -13.13 33.02
C TYR A 41 18.72 -14.14 33.54
N MET A 42 17.73 -13.63 34.25
CA MET A 42 16.63 -14.42 34.78
C MET A 42 15.42 -14.28 33.87
N SER A 43 14.70 -15.39 33.65
CA SER A 43 13.46 -15.39 32.85
C SER A 43 12.25 -14.84 33.61
N LYS A 44 12.35 -14.72 34.94
CA LYS A 44 11.34 -14.16 35.85
C LYS A 44 12.05 -13.51 37.04
N GLY A 45 11.47 -12.46 37.60
CA GLY A 45 11.96 -11.80 38.82
C GLY A 45 11.26 -10.47 39.08
N ASP A 46 11.68 -9.78 40.13
CA ASP A 46 11.07 -8.52 40.57
C ASP A 46 11.82 -7.27 40.07
N TYR A 47 12.97 -7.45 39.40
CA TYR A 47 13.83 -6.36 38.91
C TYR A 47 14.14 -6.54 37.44
N LEU A 48 13.67 -5.61 36.61
CA LEU A 48 13.88 -5.62 35.17
C LEU A 48 15.31 -5.19 34.81
N LEU A 49 15.87 -5.83 33.79
CA LEU A 49 17.09 -5.45 33.12
C LEU A 49 16.75 -5.04 31.69
N ILE A 50 16.88 -3.74 31.42
CA ILE A 50 16.66 -3.16 30.10
C ILE A 50 17.98 -3.10 29.34
N THR A 51 17.93 -3.51 28.09
CA THR A 51 19.05 -3.55 27.15
C THR A 51 18.68 -2.81 25.86
N GLY A 52 19.68 -2.56 24.99
CA GLY A 52 19.43 -1.87 23.72
C GLY A 52 18.57 -2.63 22.71
N THR A 53 18.28 -3.92 22.95
CA THR A 53 17.36 -4.70 22.11
C THR A 53 15.90 -4.50 22.49
N ASP A 54 15.63 -3.94 23.65
CA ASP A 54 14.27 -3.73 24.18
C ASP A 54 13.67 -2.39 23.71
N PHE A 55 14.35 -1.66 22.84
CA PHE A 55 13.89 -0.37 22.32
C PHE A 55 13.00 -0.60 21.10
N THR A 56 11.80 -0.04 21.12
CA THR A 56 10.83 -0.12 20.02
C THR A 56 11.12 0.90 18.92
N GLU A 57 10.44 0.75 17.79
CA GLU A 57 10.45 1.74 16.70
C GLU A 57 9.79 3.07 17.10
N THR A 58 8.90 3.07 18.09
CA THR A 58 8.28 4.29 18.66
C THR A 58 9.18 5.03 19.65
N HIS A 59 10.42 4.57 19.82
CA HIS A 59 11.37 5.08 20.82
C HIS A 59 10.83 4.94 22.26
N GLU A 60 10.24 3.78 22.55
CA GLU A 60 9.77 3.37 23.88
C GLU A 60 10.39 2.02 24.26
N ILE A 61 10.07 1.52 25.45
CA ILE A 61 10.56 0.22 25.93
C ILE A 61 9.51 -0.86 25.68
N ASP A 62 9.92 -1.95 25.05
CA ASP A 62 9.14 -3.18 25.02
C ASP A 62 9.44 -3.99 26.30
N TYR A 63 8.56 -3.85 27.30
CA TYR A 63 8.72 -4.60 28.55
C TYR A 63 8.53 -6.11 28.37
N SER A 64 7.90 -6.56 27.28
CA SER A 64 7.67 -8.00 27.04
C SER A 64 8.94 -8.75 26.64
N THR A 65 9.95 -8.05 26.12
CA THR A 65 11.26 -8.62 25.75
C THR A 65 12.29 -8.51 26.87
N CYS A 66 12.01 -7.69 27.89
CA CYS A 66 12.93 -7.45 28.99
C CYS A 66 13.17 -8.74 29.80
N VAL A 67 14.40 -8.88 30.29
CA VAL A 67 14.79 -9.96 31.22
C VAL A 67 14.93 -9.41 32.63
N TYR A 68 15.21 -10.28 33.59
CA TYR A 68 15.29 -9.92 35.01
C TYR A 68 16.71 -10.11 35.56
N VAL A 69 16.99 -9.44 36.66
CA VAL A 69 18.21 -9.60 37.46
C VAL A 69 17.88 -9.76 38.94
N THR A 70 18.86 -10.21 39.73
CA THR A 70 18.71 -10.28 41.18
C THR A 70 18.63 -8.90 41.82
N GLU A 71 18.04 -8.82 43.00
CA GLU A 71 17.98 -7.59 43.81
C GLU A 71 19.38 -7.00 44.07
N GLU A 72 20.37 -7.86 44.33
CA GLU A 72 21.76 -7.47 44.54
C GLU A 72 22.33 -6.73 43.34
N ARG A 73 22.07 -7.23 42.12
CA ARG A 73 22.52 -6.60 40.87
C ARG A 73 21.81 -5.30 40.55
N TYR A 74 20.56 -5.16 40.99
CA TYR A 74 19.79 -3.92 40.89
C TYR A 74 20.29 -2.85 41.88
N LYS A 75 20.55 -3.23 43.14
CA LYS A 75 21.05 -2.30 44.19
C LYS A 75 22.49 -1.85 43.97
N GLN A 76 23.25 -2.56 43.15
CA GLN A 76 24.67 -2.31 42.90
C GLN A 76 25.00 -0.90 42.38
N ASP A 77 24.11 -0.29 41.57
CA ASP A 77 24.34 1.05 41.02
C ASP A 77 23.04 1.88 41.01
N PRO A 78 22.85 2.77 42.01
CA PRO A 78 21.67 3.61 42.11
C PRO A 78 21.51 4.61 40.95
N LYS A 79 22.60 4.99 40.25
CA LYS A 79 22.53 6.04 39.21
C LYS A 79 21.81 5.57 37.96
N ILE A 80 21.81 4.26 37.72
CA ILE A 80 21.16 3.62 36.57
C ILE A 80 19.83 2.93 36.92
N GLN A 81 19.31 3.12 38.13
CA GLN A 81 17.96 2.69 38.47
C GLN A 81 16.97 3.60 37.77
N LEU A 82 16.17 3.02 36.89
CA LEU A 82 15.35 3.74 35.92
C LEU A 82 14.07 4.27 36.54
N LYS A 83 13.57 5.37 35.95
CA LYS A 83 12.33 6.03 36.31
C LYS A 83 11.53 6.38 35.06
N ASN A 84 10.22 6.51 35.20
CA ASN A 84 9.38 7.05 34.14
C ASN A 84 9.88 8.43 33.71
N GLY A 85 9.98 8.63 32.40
CA GLY A 85 10.50 9.82 31.77
C GLY A 85 11.99 9.76 31.42
N ASP A 86 12.77 8.82 31.96
CA ASP A 86 14.20 8.68 31.63
C ASP A 86 14.41 8.47 30.13
N ILE A 87 15.44 9.10 29.57
CA ILE A 87 15.86 8.89 28.18
C ILE A 87 17.04 7.93 28.16
N LEU A 88 16.99 6.93 27.29
CA LEU A 88 18.02 5.91 27.16
C LEU A 88 18.67 6.00 25.79
N ILE A 89 19.98 5.78 25.72
CA ILE A 89 20.71 5.71 24.45
C ILE A 89 21.71 4.56 24.43
N THR A 90 21.73 3.79 23.34
CA THR A 90 22.67 2.68 23.17
C THR A 90 24.08 3.20 22.85
N LYS A 91 25.07 2.71 23.61
CA LYS A 91 26.48 3.06 23.44
C LYS A 91 27.36 1.95 22.89
N ASP A 92 26.87 0.71 22.90
CA ASP A 92 27.53 -0.48 22.37
C ASP A 92 26.54 -1.28 21.49
N GLY A 93 27.04 -2.03 20.51
CA GLY A 93 26.20 -2.81 19.60
C GLY A 93 25.62 -1.95 18.49
N THR A 94 24.29 -1.82 18.41
CA THR A 94 23.67 -0.82 17.51
C THR A 94 23.76 0.55 18.16
N LEU A 95 24.74 1.35 17.77
CA LEU A 95 25.02 2.66 18.36
C LEU A 95 23.92 3.68 18.07
N GLY A 96 23.58 4.49 19.07
CA GLY A 96 22.76 5.69 18.90
C GLY A 96 21.25 5.45 18.82
N LYS A 97 20.74 4.26 19.14
CA LYS A 97 19.30 4.04 19.33
C LYS A 97 18.86 4.75 20.60
N VAL A 98 17.76 5.48 20.53
CA VAL A 98 17.20 6.25 21.64
C VAL A 98 15.81 5.73 21.98
N ALA A 99 15.49 5.67 23.28
CA ALA A 99 14.14 5.36 23.76
C ALA A 99 13.81 6.14 25.04
N GLN A 100 12.53 6.30 25.34
CA GLN A 100 12.05 6.86 26.61
C GLN A 100 11.38 5.77 27.45
N VAL A 101 11.68 5.78 28.74
CA VAL A 101 11.01 4.92 29.73
C VAL A 101 9.62 5.51 30.02
N LYS A 102 8.56 4.75 29.72
CA LYS A 102 7.16 5.07 30.07
C LYS A 102 6.47 3.83 30.61
N GLY A 103 5.46 3.99 31.47
CA GLY A 103 4.71 2.84 32.00
C GLY A 103 5.56 1.87 32.83
N LEU A 104 6.64 2.34 33.45
CA LEU A 104 7.47 1.52 34.33
C LEU A 104 6.69 1.21 35.61
N GLU A 105 6.29 -0.05 35.75
CA GLU A 105 5.51 -0.55 36.91
C GLU A 105 6.37 -1.21 37.99
N MET A 106 7.59 -1.64 37.63
CA MET A 106 8.48 -2.36 38.54
C MET A 106 9.91 -1.82 38.48
N PRO A 107 10.74 -2.05 39.51
CA PRO A 107 12.13 -1.60 39.53
C PRO A 107 12.93 -2.07 38.32
N ALA A 108 13.64 -1.16 37.65
CA ALA A 108 14.43 -1.49 36.47
C ALA A 108 15.85 -0.89 36.52
N THR A 109 16.79 -1.58 35.89
CA THR A 109 18.19 -1.15 35.71
C THR A 109 18.65 -1.40 34.27
N LEU A 110 19.83 -0.90 33.92
CA LEU A 110 20.41 -1.03 32.57
C LEU A 110 21.52 -2.07 32.52
N ASN A 111 21.65 -2.72 31.37
CA ASN A 111 22.88 -3.42 31.02
C ASN A 111 23.97 -2.43 30.54
N GLY A 112 25.23 -2.86 30.55
CA GLY A 112 26.41 -2.03 30.26
C GLY A 112 26.53 -1.48 28.84
N GLY A 113 25.59 -1.77 27.94
CA GLY A 113 25.55 -1.23 26.57
C GLY A 113 24.67 0.02 26.40
N VAL A 114 24.09 0.54 27.48
CA VAL A 114 23.10 1.63 27.44
C VAL A 114 23.47 2.73 28.44
N PHE A 115 23.30 3.99 28.04
CA PHE A 115 23.30 5.14 28.94
C PHE A 115 21.87 5.52 29.32
N VAL A 116 21.69 5.98 30.57
CA VAL A 116 20.54 6.79 30.98
C VAL A 116 20.93 8.26 30.96
N VAL A 117 20.06 9.08 30.38
CA VAL A 117 20.12 10.53 30.26
C VAL A 117 19.01 11.14 31.09
N ARG A 118 19.34 12.11 31.95
CA ARG A 118 18.37 12.89 32.73
C ARG A 118 18.72 14.36 32.70
N CYS A 119 17.73 15.23 32.51
CA CYS A 119 17.94 16.65 32.71
C CYS A 119 18.30 16.93 34.19
N LYS A 120 19.24 17.84 34.41
CA LYS A 120 19.69 18.25 35.75
C LYS A 120 18.76 19.26 36.40
N ASP A 121 18.06 20.03 35.57
CA ASP A 121 17.10 21.04 35.97
C ASP A 121 15.80 20.87 35.16
N SER A 122 14.88 21.84 35.25
CA SER A 122 13.63 21.82 34.50
C SER A 122 13.69 22.64 33.21
N SER A 123 14.90 22.93 32.70
CA SER A 123 15.08 23.71 31.47
C SER A 123 14.76 22.93 30.21
N LEU A 124 14.81 21.59 30.25
CA LEU A 124 14.51 20.72 29.12
C LEU A 124 13.40 19.73 29.43
N GLU A 125 12.51 19.56 28.47
CA GLU A 125 11.56 18.46 28.45
C GLU A 125 12.26 17.16 28.02
N ASN A 126 12.06 16.07 28.75
CA ASN A 126 12.72 14.80 28.45
C ASN A 126 12.46 14.32 27.00
N ARG A 127 11.24 14.51 26.50
CA ARG A 127 10.88 14.14 25.12
C ARG A 127 11.57 15.01 24.08
N PHE A 128 11.87 16.27 24.40
CA PHE A 128 12.67 17.14 23.54
C PHE A 128 14.12 16.64 23.45
N ILE A 129 14.71 16.19 24.57
CA ILE A 129 16.04 15.57 24.59
C ILE A 129 16.07 14.33 23.68
N LEU A 130 15.02 13.49 23.74
CA LEU A 130 14.89 12.33 22.84
C LEU A 130 14.92 12.75 21.37
N HIS A 131 14.11 13.73 20.97
CA HIS A 131 14.07 14.21 19.59
C HIS A 131 15.39 14.84 19.14
N TYR A 132 16.07 15.55 20.03
CA TYR A 132 17.41 16.09 19.78
C TYR A 132 18.44 14.98 19.53
N LEU A 133 18.44 13.90 20.34
CA LEU A 133 19.32 12.74 20.12
C LEU A 133 18.94 11.92 18.89
N LEU A 134 17.74 12.12 18.34
CA LEU A 134 17.34 11.55 17.05
C LEU A 134 17.69 12.47 15.86
N SER A 135 18.13 13.70 16.08
CA SER A 135 18.40 14.68 15.02
C SER A 135 19.56 14.27 14.10
N ASN A 136 19.57 14.71 12.83
CA ASN A 136 20.72 14.45 11.96
C ASN A 136 21.99 15.13 12.48
N HIS A 137 21.87 16.22 13.24
CA HIS A 137 22.99 16.84 13.91
C HIS A 137 23.70 15.84 14.83
N PHE A 138 22.96 15.21 15.75
CA PHE A 138 23.53 14.21 16.64
C PHE A 138 23.94 12.94 15.89
N GLN A 139 23.15 12.45 14.93
CA GLN A 139 23.51 11.27 14.15
C GLN A 139 24.79 11.48 13.33
N SER A 140 25.03 12.68 12.80
CA SER A 140 26.30 13.02 12.12
C SER A 140 27.48 12.96 13.09
N VAL A 141 27.29 13.45 14.33
CA VAL A 141 28.30 13.36 15.39
C VAL A 141 28.59 11.89 15.76
N VAL A 142 27.56 11.04 15.80
CA VAL A 142 27.71 9.59 16.02
C VAL A 142 28.46 8.93 14.86
N GLU A 143 28.15 9.28 13.61
CA GLU A 143 28.77 8.67 12.43
C GLU A 143 30.26 8.99 12.32
N GLN A 144 30.66 10.23 12.62
CA GLN A 144 32.07 10.64 12.67
C GLN A 144 32.89 9.82 13.69
N GLN A 145 32.26 9.36 14.78
CA GLN A 145 32.93 8.50 15.77
C GLN A 145 33.11 7.06 15.27
N LYS A 146 32.23 6.57 14.38
CA LYS A 146 32.32 5.21 13.81
C LYS A 146 33.49 5.06 12.84
N THR A 147 33.79 6.08 12.04
CA THR A 147 34.82 6.02 11.00
C THR A 147 36.26 5.95 11.55
N GLY A 148 36.47 6.31 12.84
CA GLY A 148 37.80 6.47 13.44
C GLY A 148 38.37 5.30 14.24
N SER A 149 37.65 4.17 14.40
CA SER A 149 38.11 3.07 15.28
C SER A 149 37.64 1.67 14.84
N THR A 150 38.43 0.64 15.14
CA THR A 150 38.10 -0.78 14.89
C THR A 150 36.97 -1.29 15.79
N ILE A 151 36.68 -0.61 16.90
CA ILE A 151 35.59 -0.91 17.82
C ILE A 151 34.90 0.42 18.19
N SER A 152 33.69 0.65 17.70
CA SER A 152 32.97 1.90 17.84
C SER A 152 32.06 1.90 19.09
N HIS A 153 32.24 2.90 19.96
CA HIS A 153 31.46 3.09 21.20
C HIS A 153 31.14 4.57 21.41
N LEU A 154 29.95 4.89 21.93
CA LEU A 154 29.65 6.25 22.39
C LEU A 154 30.30 6.50 23.77
N THR A 155 31.07 7.57 23.89
CA THR A 155 31.79 7.92 25.12
C THR A 155 31.12 9.09 25.84
N GLN A 156 31.29 9.18 27.17
CA GLN A 156 30.79 10.34 27.91
C GLN A 156 31.43 11.65 27.44
N THR A 157 32.72 11.60 27.07
CA THR A 157 33.48 12.74 26.52
C THR A 157 32.84 13.34 25.26
N LEU A 158 32.17 12.51 24.45
CA LEU A 158 31.41 12.99 23.28
C LEU A 158 30.29 13.93 23.71
N PHE A 159 29.49 13.50 24.68
CA PHE A 159 28.37 14.29 25.20
C PHE A 159 28.85 15.54 25.92
N SER A 160 30.00 15.52 26.58
CA SER A 160 30.60 16.72 27.18
C SER A 160 30.94 17.83 26.18
N ARG A 161 31.03 17.53 24.89
CA ARG A 161 31.31 18.51 23.82
C ARG A 161 30.11 18.84 22.96
N LEU A 162 28.99 18.14 23.14
CA LEU A 162 27.79 18.29 22.35
C LEU A 162 27.01 19.54 22.81
N MET A 163 26.59 20.39 21.88
CA MET A 163 25.82 21.61 22.18
C MET A 163 24.34 21.39 21.91
N ILE A 164 23.49 21.60 22.92
CA ILE A 164 22.04 21.44 22.82
C ILE A 164 21.34 22.81 22.95
N PRO A 165 20.36 23.13 22.08
CA PRO A 165 19.57 24.34 22.21
C PRO A 165 18.61 24.25 23.40
N ILE A 166 18.43 25.36 24.11
CA ILE A 166 17.53 25.50 25.27
C ILE A 166 16.41 26.52 24.93
N PRO A 167 15.50 26.22 23.99
CA PRO A 167 14.35 27.09 23.75
C PRO A 167 13.38 27.06 24.95
N PRO A 168 12.50 28.06 25.13
CA PRO A 168 11.44 28.03 26.12
C PRO A 168 10.60 26.75 26.08
N LEU A 169 10.10 26.31 27.24
CA LEU A 169 9.37 25.04 27.38
C LEU A 169 8.12 24.97 26.47
N GLU A 170 7.48 26.10 26.20
CA GLU A 170 6.33 26.20 25.29
C GLU A 170 6.69 25.81 23.86
N ILE A 171 7.88 26.22 23.41
CA ILE A 171 8.42 25.87 22.09
C ILE A 171 8.85 24.40 22.08
N GLN A 172 9.51 23.92 23.14
CA GLN A 172 9.88 22.51 23.27
C GLN A 172 8.66 21.59 23.17
N ARG A 173 7.60 21.89 23.93
CA ARG A 173 6.34 21.11 23.93
C ARG A 173 5.67 21.11 22.56
N GLU A 174 5.69 22.24 21.86
CA GLU A 174 5.11 22.32 20.52
C GLU A 174 5.92 21.52 19.50
N ILE A 175 7.26 21.54 19.59
CA ILE A 175 8.13 20.70 18.77
C ILE A 175 7.90 19.22 19.07
N VAL A 176 7.87 18.83 20.36
CA VAL A 176 7.59 17.47 20.81
C VAL A 176 6.25 16.99 20.24
N ARG A 177 5.19 17.80 20.35
CA ARG A 177 3.86 17.48 19.80
C ARG A 177 3.91 17.19 18.30
N ILE A 178 4.63 18.01 17.53
CA ILE A 178 4.76 17.84 16.08
C ILE A 178 5.52 16.55 15.75
N LEU A 179 6.67 16.32 16.41
CA LEU A 179 7.55 15.19 16.11
C LEU A 179 6.99 13.85 16.61
N ASP A 180 6.33 13.81 17.77
CA ASP A 180 5.65 12.61 18.25
C ASP A 180 4.49 12.22 17.34
N ASN A 181 3.74 13.20 16.81
CA ASN A 181 2.69 12.91 15.84
C ASN A 181 3.23 12.21 14.58
N PHE A 182 4.39 12.65 14.06
CA PHE A 182 5.03 11.97 12.93
C PHE A 182 5.55 10.58 13.31
N THR A 183 6.16 10.45 14.49
CA THR A 183 6.70 9.17 14.98
C THR A 183 5.60 8.11 15.12
N ASN A 184 4.47 8.49 15.73
CA ASN A 184 3.32 7.61 15.92
C ASN A 184 2.72 7.18 14.57
N LEU A 185 2.57 8.12 13.63
CA LEU A 185 2.05 7.81 12.30
C LEU A 185 2.94 6.80 11.56
N THR A 186 4.26 6.96 11.63
CA THR A 186 5.22 6.01 11.04
C THR A 186 5.13 4.63 11.69
N ALA A 187 5.00 4.56 13.02
CA ALA A 187 4.90 3.29 13.72
C ALA A 187 3.59 2.54 13.43
N GLU A 188 2.46 3.26 13.35
CA GLU A 188 1.17 2.70 12.94
C GLU A 188 1.26 2.09 11.54
N LEU A 189 1.90 2.80 10.60
CA LEU A 189 2.15 2.33 9.23
C LEU A 189 3.00 1.06 9.19
N THR A 190 4.10 0.99 9.95
CA THR A 190 4.98 -0.18 9.97
C THR A 190 4.29 -1.40 10.61
N LYS A 191 3.50 -1.19 11.67
CA LYS A 191 2.74 -2.26 12.32
C LYS A 191 1.72 -2.86 11.37
N GLU A 192 0.90 -2.04 10.74
CA GLU A 192 -0.10 -2.52 9.78
C GLU A 192 0.58 -3.21 8.58
N LEU A 193 1.79 -2.78 8.16
CA LEU A 193 2.52 -3.44 7.06
C LEU A 193 2.90 -4.87 7.46
N THR A 194 3.28 -5.04 8.71
CA THR A 194 3.61 -6.34 9.30
C THR A 194 2.38 -7.22 9.37
N ASP A 195 1.26 -6.69 9.87
CA ASP A 195 -0.01 -7.41 9.97
C ASP A 195 -0.53 -7.83 8.59
N ARG A 196 -0.41 -6.98 7.57
CA ARG A 196 -0.76 -7.30 6.17
C ARG A 196 0.13 -8.38 5.56
N LYS A 197 1.43 -8.38 5.86
CA LYS A 197 2.34 -9.47 5.43
C LYS A 197 1.95 -10.80 6.06
N VAL A 198 1.57 -10.80 7.33
CA VAL A 198 1.07 -11.99 8.04
C VAL A 198 -0.24 -12.47 7.39
N GLN A 199 -1.17 -11.55 7.13
CA GLN A 199 -2.44 -11.84 6.48
C GLN A 199 -2.26 -12.39 5.05
N TYR A 200 -1.34 -11.82 4.26
CA TYR A 200 -0.97 -12.33 2.95
C TYR A 200 -0.45 -13.76 3.03
N ALA A 201 0.48 -14.03 3.96
CA ALA A 201 1.01 -15.37 4.14
C ALA A 201 -0.09 -16.39 4.47
N TYR A 202 -1.05 -16.01 5.32
CA TYR A 202 -2.21 -16.84 5.65
C TYR A 202 -3.09 -17.15 4.42
N TYR A 203 -3.53 -16.14 3.68
CA TYR A 203 -4.39 -16.34 2.52
C TYR A 203 -3.67 -17.04 1.36
N ARG A 204 -2.41 -16.72 1.11
CA ARG A 204 -1.58 -17.43 0.13
C ARG A 204 -1.53 -18.92 0.45
N ASN A 205 -1.24 -19.27 1.70
CA ASN A 205 -1.19 -20.68 2.11
C ASN A 205 -2.57 -21.36 1.98
N LYS A 206 -3.65 -20.64 2.27
CA LYS A 206 -5.04 -21.14 2.10
C LYS A 206 -5.42 -21.37 0.64
N PHE A 207 -5.06 -20.46 -0.27
CA PHE A 207 -5.36 -20.59 -1.71
C PHE A 207 -4.55 -21.69 -2.39
N LEU A 208 -3.37 -22.00 -1.85
CA LEU A 208 -2.49 -23.04 -2.37
C LEU A 208 -2.68 -24.39 -1.65
N TYR A 209 -3.63 -24.46 -0.72
CA TYR A 209 -4.03 -25.72 -0.08
C TYR A 209 -5.12 -26.40 -0.91
N PHE A 210 -4.83 -27.63 -1.33
CA PHE A 210 -5.76 -28.50 -2.04
C PHE A 210 -5.85 -29.82 -1.28
N ASP A 211 -7.07 -30.29 -1.03
CA ASP A 211 -7.29 -31.66 -0.56
C ASP A 211 -7.10 -32.67 -1.70
N GLU A 212 -6.95 -33.96 -1.36
CA GLU A 212 -6.73 -35.02 -2.36
C GLU A 212 -7.89 -35.15 -3.37
N SER A 213 -9.08 -34.63 -3.03
CA SER A 213 -10.24 -34.60 -3.92
C SER A 213 -10.27 -33.44 -4.92
N SER A 214 -9.50 -32.37 -4.70
CA SER A 214 -9.59 -31.11 -5.46
C SER A 214 -8.45 -30.87 -6.44
N ALA A 215 -7.28 -31.49 -6.24
CA ALA A 215 -6.19 -31.46 -7.21
C ALA A 215 -5.26 -32.67 -7.10
N SER A 216 -4.80 -33.20 -8.25
CA SER A 216 -3.80 -34.27 -8.27
C SER A 216 -2.42 -33.73 -7.88
N LEU A 217 -1.79 -34.34 -6.88
CA LEU A 217 -0.39 -34.09 -6.54
C LEU A 217 0.53 -34.72 -7.59
N LYS A 218 1.36 -33.89 -8.24
CA LYS A 218 2.34 -34.33 -9.24
C LYS A 218 3.74 -33.92 -8.85
N SER A 219 4.75 -34.74 -9.17
CA SER A 219 6.14 -34.37 -8.93
C SER A 219 6.63 -33.37 -9.97
N ILE A 220 7.50 -32.44 -9.58
CA ILE A 220 8.14 -31.48 -10.50
C ILE A 220 8.85 -32.21 -11.65
N GLY A 221 9.48 -33.37 -11.38
CA GLY A 221 10.15 -34.16 -12.41
C GLY A 221 9.21 -34.67 -13.52
N ASP A 222 7.94 -34.92 -13.18
CA ASP A 222 6.94 -35.41 -14.14
C ASP A 222 6.44 -34.30 -15.05
N ILE A 223 6.20 -33.10 -14.50
CA ILE A 223 5.50 -31.99 -15.18
C ILE A 223 6.40 -30.82 -15.60
N CYS A 224 7.65 -30.77 -15.13
CA CYS A 224 8.59 -29.69 -15.44
C CYS A 224 9.95 -30.21 -15.92
N ASN A 225 10.59 -29.42 -16.77
CA ASN A 225 12.00 -29.53 -17.10
C ASN A 225 12.82 -28.76 -16.07
N VAL A 226 13.91 -29.36 -15.59
CA VAL A 226 14.85 -28.74 -14.64
C VAL A 226 16.21 -28.57 -15.31
N VAL A 227 16.59 -27.32 -15.57
CA VAL A 227 17.88 -26.94 -16.17
C VAL A 227 18.82 -26.43 -15.07
N VAL A 228 20.11 -26.75 -15.18
CA VAL A 228 21.13 -26.33 -14.22
C VAL A 228 22.02 -25.26 -14.86
N GLY A 229 22.15 -24.12 -14.20
CA GLY A 229 23.01 -23.02 -14.62
C GLY A 229 24.49 -23.41 -14.67
N GLY A 230 25.19 -22.89 -15.68
CA GLY A 230 26.60 -23.21 -15.94
C GLY A 230 27.56 -22.10 -15.51
N GLU A 231 28.69 -22.03 -16.23
CA GLU A 231 29.62 -20.91 -16.17
C GLU A 231 28.98 -19.62 -16.72
N PRO A 232 29.37 -18.43 -16.23
CA PRO A 232 29.03 -17.15 -16.85
C PRO A 232 29.46 -17.08 -18.33
N PRO A 233 28.66 -16.42 -19.20
CA PRO A 233 29.11 -16.10 -20.56
C PRO A 233 30.42 -15.30 -20.56
N ALA A 234 31.27 -15.51 -21.56
CA ALA A 234 32.56 -14.83 -21.67
C ALA A 234 32.41 -13.31 -21.90
N ASP A 235 31.31 -12.89 -22.53
CA ASP A 235 30.91 -11.52 -22.79
C ASP A 235 30.11 -10.89 -21.63
N CYS A 236 29.96 -11.59 -20.49
CA CYS A 236 29.16 -11.08 -19.38
C CYS A 236 29.81 -9.84 -18.72
N ILE A 237 29.12 -8.70 -18.77
CA ILE A 237 29.47 -7.50 -18.01
C ILE A 237 28.85 -7.62 -16.61
N LYS A 238 29.68 -7.59 -15.56
CA LYS A 238 29.19 -7.67 -14.18
C LYS A 238 28.60 -6.34 -13.70
N GLY A 239 27.54 -6.43 -12.90
CA GLY A 239 26.88 -5.25 -12.31
C GLY A 239 25.61 -4.84 -13.06
N GLU A 240 25.10 -3.64 -12.75
CA GLU A 240 23.78 -3.18 -13.18
C GLU A 240 23.77 -2.48 -14.56
N SER A 241 24.94 -2.13 -15.07
CA SER A 241 25.08 -1.41 -16.34
C SER A 241 24.86 -2.34 -17.53
N LYS A 242 23.82 -2.07 -18.31
CA LYS A 242 23.56 -2.69 -19.62
C LYS A 242 23.87 -1.71 -20.75
N ASP A 243 24.37 -2.22 -21.86
CA ASP A 243 24.53 -1.46 -23.10
C ASP A 243 23.71 -2.11 -24.22
N SER A 244 23.74 -1.54 -25.42
CA SER A 244 23.00 -2.04 -26.59
C SER A 244 23.45 -3.44 -27.05
N SER A 245 24.65 -3.87 -26.70
CA SER A 245 25.20 -5.20 -27.00
C SER A 245 25.01 -6.21 -25.85
N HIS A 246 24.71 -5.77 -24.63
CA HIS A 246 24.57 -6.63 -23.44
C HIS A 246 23.23 -6.39 -22.76
N MET A 247 22.14 -6.85 -23.40
CA MET A 247 20.77 -6.58 -22.95
C MET A 247 20.17 -7.69 -22.09
N PHE A 248 20.70 -8.92 -22.15
CA PHE A 248 20.09 -10.09 -21.52
C PHE A 248 20.67 -10.34 -20.12
N PRO A 249 19.84 -10.44 -19.08
CA PRO A 249 20.32 -10.63 -17.73
C PRO A 249 20.94 -12.02 -17.51
N VAL A 250 22.02 -12.04 -16.74
CA VAL A 250 22.70 -13.24 -16.26
C VAL A 250 22.37 -13.39 -14.77
N TRP A 251 21.77 -14.52 -14.38
CA TRP A 251 21.27 -14.74 -13.02
C TRP A 251 22.09 -15.80 -12.30
N GLY A 252 22.67 -15.42 -11.15
CA GLY A 252 23.20 -16.34 -10.14
C GLY A 252 22.16 -16.68 -9.07
N ASN A 253 22.61 -17.13 -7.88
CA ASN A 253 21.74 -17.49 -6.75
C ASN A 253 21.29 -16.26 -5.91
N GLY A 254 21.47 -15.04 -6.42
CA GLY A 254 21.09 -13.79 -5.78
C GLY A 254 19.74 -13.27 -6.26
N LYS A 255 19.21 -12.29 -5.52
CA LYS A 255 17.99 -11.55 -5.92
C LYS A 255 18.25 -10.68 -7.14
N GLU A 256 19.41 -10.02 -7.16
CA GLU A 256 19.85 -9.12 -8.24
C GLU A 256 20.60 -9.86 -9.35
N ALA A 257 20.64 -9.23 -10.52
CA ALA A 257 21.35 -9.78 -11.67
C ALA A 257 22.86 -9.83 -11.36
N TYR A 258 23.52 -10.89 -11.81
CA TYR A 258 24.98 -10.96 -11.75
C TYR A 258 25.63 -9.98 -12.74
N GLY A 259 24.96 -9.78 -13.87
CA GLY A 259 25.43 -8.99 -14.98
C GLY A 259 24.53 -9.14 -16.20
N TYR A 260 25.01 -8.70 -17.35
CA TYR A 260 24.31 -8.78 -18.63
C TYR A 260 25.21 -9.32 -19.74
N SER A 261 24.62 -10.02 -20.72
CA SER A 261 25.28 -10.61 -21.89
C SER A 261 24.51 -10.27 -23.17
N GLY A 262 25.17 -10.34 -24.31
CA GLY A 262 24.54 -10.26 -25.62
C GLY A 262 23.81 -11.53 -26.04
N THR A 263 23.92 -12.61 -25.26
CA THR A 263 23.26 -13.89 -25.52
C THR A 263 22.45 -14.38 -24.32
N TYR A 264 21.47 -15.24 -24.59
CA TYR A 264 20.62 -15.88 -23.58
C TYR A 264 20.58 -17.40 -23.77
N LYS A 265 20.26 -18.14 -22.71
CA LYS A 265 20.07 -19.60 -22.75
C LYS A 265 18.62 -20.03 -22.50
N ILE A 266 17.82 -19.17 -21.88
CA ILE A 266 16.41 -19.41 -21.57
C ILE A 266 15.58 -18.35 -22.30
N ASP A 267 14.64 -18.81 -23.13
CA ASP A 267 13.84 -18.00 -24.07
C ASP A 267 12.42 -17.72 -23.57
N ARG A 268 12.09 -18.17 -22.36
CA ARG A 268 10.73 -18.12 -21.79
C ARG A 268 10.75 -17.79 -20.32
N ASP A 269 9.61 -17.32 -19.82
CA ASP A 269 9.41 -17.10 -18.40
C ASP A 269 9.61 -18.39 -17.61
N ALA A 270 10.36 -18.33 -16.53
CA ALA A 270 10.71 -19.51 -15.74
C ALA A 270 10.83 -19.21 -14.25
N VAL A 271 10.63 -20.26 -13.46
CA VAL A 271 10.88 -20.21 -12.02
C VAL A 271 12.32 -20.64 -11.78
N VAL A 272 13.04 -19.89 -10.95
CA VAL A 272 14.42 -20.24 -10.58
C VAL A 272 14.53 -20.47 -9.08
N ILE A 273 15.29 -21.49 -8.70
CA ILE A 273 15.54 -21.86 -7.31
C ILE A 273 17.04 -21.74 -7.03
N SER A 274 17.39 -20.87 -6.10
CA SER A 274 18.75 -20.72 -5.59
C SER A 274 19.20 -22.03 -4.96
N SER A 275 20.32 -22.55 -5.41
CA SER A 275 20.76 -23.91 -5.07
C SER A 275 22.01 -23.95 -4.19
N ILE A 276 22.68 -22.82 -3.98
CA ILE A 276 23.93 -22.73 -3.23
C ILE A 276 23.99 -21.43 -2.42
N GLY A 277 24.59 -21.50 -1.23
CA GLY A 277 24.91 -20.35 -0.38
C GLY A 277 23.78 -19.98 0.59
N ALA A 278 23.85 -18.77 1.16
CA ALA A 278 22.88 -18.29 2.16
C ALA A 278 21.43 -18.23 1.64
N ASN A 279 21.26 -18.13 0.32
CA ASN A 279 19.95 -18.05 -0.33
C ASN A 279 19.40 -19.40 -0.81
N THR A 280 20.02 -20.53 -0.43
CA THR A 280 19.57 -21.85 -0.89
C THR A 280 18.11 -22.10 -0.54
N GLY A 281 17.31 -22.48 -1.54
CA GLY A 281 15.86 -22.65 -1.43
C GLY A 281 15.05 -21.41 -1.79
N ALA A 282 15.67 -20.24 -1.98
CA ALA A 282 14.96 -19.05 -2.42
C ALA A 282 14.43 -19.22 -3.85
N VAL A 283 13.18 -18.82 -4.06
CA VAL A 283 12.45 -18.97 -5.33
C VAL A 283 12.23 -17.60 -5.95
N TYR A 284 12.53 -17.46 -7.25
CA TYR A 284 12.28 -16.24 -8.00
C TYR A 284 11.58 -16.53 -9.31
N TYR A 285 10.77 -15.59 -9.77
CA TYR A 285 10.23 -15.59 -11.13
C TYR A 285 11.13 -14.75 -12.03
N ARG A 286 11.52 -15.29 -13.19
CA ARG A 286 12.34 -14.59 -14.18
C ARG A 286 11.61 -14.53 -15.51
N LYS A 287 11.63 -13.34 -16.10
CA LYS A 287 11.13 -13.13 -17.46
C LYS A 287 12.07 -13.75 -18.48
N ALA A 288 11.52 -14.12 -19.64
CA ALA A 288 12.23 -14.66 -20.79
C ALA A 288 13.52 -13.92 -21.15
N PHE A 289 14.39 -14.60 -21.88
CA PHE A 289 15.66 -14.10 -22.41
C PHE A 289 16.71 -13.85 -21.32
N PHE A 290 17.14 -14.91 -20.64
CA PHE A 290 18.18 -14.84 -19.61
C PHE A 290 19.15 -16.02 -19.63
N THR A 291 20.28 -15.89 -18.91
CA THR A 291 21.26 -16.96 -18.74
C THR A 291 21.44 -17.33 -17.26
N PRO A 292 21.13 -18.58 -16.84
CA PRO A 292 21.38 -19.05 -15.49
C PRO A 292 22.84 -19.49 -15.29
N ILE A 293 23.44 -19.12 -14.17
CA ILE A 293 24.83 -19.43 -13.84
C ILE A 293 24.97 -19.97 -12.41
N ILE A 294 26.15 -20.48 -12.06
CA ILE A 294 26.49 -20.88 -10.68
C ILE A 294 25.48 -21.91 -10.14
N ARG A 295 25.18 -22.92 -10.97
CA ARG A 295 24.27 -24.03 -10.65
C ARG A 295 22.82 -23.63 -10.34
N LEU A 296 22.41 -22.38 -10.58
CA LEU A 296 21.02 -21.93 -10.44
C LEU A 296 20.07 -22.91 -11.14
N LYS A 297 18.99 -23.29 -10.46
CA LYS A 297 18.05 -24.30 -10.98
C LYS A 297 16.89 -23.59 -11.64
N VAL A 298 16.68 -23.86 -12.91
CA VAL A 298 15.56 -23.30 -13.69
C VAL A 298 14.51 -24.39 -13.86
N VAL A 299 13.29 -24.11 -13.43
CA VAL A 299 12.15 -25.03 -13.48
C VAL A 299 11.13 -24.45 -14.45
N MET A 300 10.83 -25.21 -15.51
CA MET A 300 9.93 -24.80 -16.59
C MET A 300 8.86 -25.86 -16.81
N PRO A 301 7.56 -25.50 -16.89
CA PRO A 301 6.51 -26.41 -17.31
C PRO A 301 6.86 -27.11 -18.64
N LYS A 302 6.57 -28.42 -18.74
CA LYS A 302 6.76 -29.20 -19.98
C LYS A 302 5.67 -28.91 -21.01
N ASP A 303 4.49 -28.54 -20.56
CA ASP A 303 3.30 -28.28 -21.37
C ASP A 303 2.50 -27.08 -20.83
N ASN A 304 1.40 -26.77 -21.50
CA ASN A 304 0.53 -25.64 -21.17
C ASN A 304 -0.50 -25.95 -20.08
N GLN A 305 -0.48 -27.13 -19.46
CA GLN A 305 -1.38 -27.47 -18.35
C GLN A 305 -0.95 -26.83 -17.02
N LEU A 306 0.28 -26.30 -16.96
CA LEU A 306 0.84 -25.67 -15.77
C LEU A 306 1.34 -24.26 -16.10
N SER A 307 0.78 -23.26 -15.42
CA SER A 307 1.25 -21.88 -15.51
C SER A 307 2.59 -21.72 -14.78
N SER A 308 3.58 -21.10 -15.44
CA SER A 308 4.88 -20.79 -14.83
C SER A 308 4.74 -19.83 -13.64
N ARG A 309 3.73 -18.95 -13.67
CA ARG A 309 3.43 -18.00 -12.59
C ARG A 309 2.73 -18.69 -11.42
N PHE A 310 1.85 -19.65 -11.68
CA PHE A 310 1.26 -20.49 -10.64
C PHE A 310 2.33 -21.35 -9.97
N LEU A 311 3.20 -21.97 -10.78
CA LEU A 311 4.36 -22.73 -10.31
C LEU A 311 5.25 -21.90 -9.37
N PHE A 312 5.47 -20.62 -9.69
CA PHE A 312 6.20 -19.70 -8.81
C PHE A 312 5.52 -19.53 -7.46
N HIS A 313 4.21 -19.25 -7.42
CA HIS A 313 3.46 -19.08 -6.17
C HIS A 313 3.49 -20.33 -5.29
N VAL A 314 3.31 -21.50 -5.90
CA VAL A 314 3.35 -22.79 -5.18
C VAL A 314 4.74 -23.08 -4.63
N LEU A 315 5.78 -22.92 -5.43
CA LEU A 315 7.16 -23.18 -4.97
C LEU A 315 7.60 -22.16 -3.92
N SER A 316 7.19 -20.90 -4.02
CA SER A 316 7.44 -19.85 -3.02
C SER A 316 6.74 -20.12 -1.68
N ALA A 317 5.60 -20.83 -1.69
CA ALA A 317 4.90 -21.26 -0.49
C ALA A 317 5.43 -22.61 0.07
N THR A 318 6.15 -23.37 -0.76
CA THR A 318 6.75 -24.65 -0.36
C THR A 318 8.02 -24.38 0.44
N ALA A 319 8.15 -24.97 1.64
CA ALA A 319 9.36 -24.84 2.44
C ALA A 319 10.51 -25.68 1.82
N ILE A 320 11.19 -25.11 0.82
CA ILE A 320 12.32 -25.74 0.13
C ILE A 320 13.57 -25.53 1.00
N LYS A 321 13.94 -26.54 1.79
CA LYS A 321 15.13 -26.51 2.67
C LYS A 321 16.16 -27.55 2.25
N SER A 322 17.44 -27.17 2.29
CA SER A 322 18.55 -28.13 2.14
C SER A 322 18.67 -29.00 3.41
N LYS A 323 19.05 -30.28 3.23
CA LYS A 323 19.26 -31.23 4.33
C LYS A 323 20.63 -31.07 5.01
N SER A 324 21.55 -30.28 4.46
CA SER A 324 22.92 -30.12 4.98
C SER A 324 23.06 -28.84 5.80
N SER A 325 23.63 -28.96 7.01
CA SER A 325 23.90 -27.85 7.94
C SER A 325 25.18 -27.06 7.62
N SER A 326 26.07 -27.58 6.77
CA SER A 326 27.33 -26.93 6.39
C SER A 326 27.41 -26.78 4.87
N VAL A 327 27.22 -25.55 4.40
CA VAL A 327 26.99 -25.12 3.01
C VAL A 327 25.76 -25.77 2.38
N PRO A 328 24.58 -25.12 2.51
CA PRO A 328 23.36 -25.58 1.85
C PRO A 328 23.59 -25.70 0.34
N ASN A 329 23.37 -26.91 -0.19
CA ASN A 329 23.37 -27.18 -1.62
C ASN A 329 22.16 -28.04 -1.95
N MET A 330 21.49 -27.76 -3.08
CA MET A 330 20.36 -28.54 -3.59
C MET A 330 20.63 -29.07 -4.99
N ASN A 331 20.54 -30.39 -5.14
CA ASN A 331 20.72 -31.03 -6.43
C ASN A 331 19.42 -31.07 -7.25
N ALA A 332 19.52 -31.36 -8.55
CA ALA A 332 18.36 -31.34 -9.44
C ALA A 332 17.32 -32.43 -9.10
N ASN A 333 17.75 -33.57 -8.54
CA ASN A 333 16.84 -34.66 -8.18
C ASN A 333 15.98 -34.31 -6.97
N GLU A 334 16.53 -33.56 -6.00
CA GLU A 334 15.78 -33.03 -4.86
C GLU A 334 14.66 -32.09 -5.31
N ILE A 335 14.92 -31.23 -6.31
CA ILE A 335 13.89 -30.36 -6.90
C ILE A 335 12.84 -31.17 -7.66
N LYS A 336 13.27 -32.14 -8.47
CA LYS A 336 12.35 -33.02 -9.22
C LYS A 336 11.41 -33.81 -8.29
N ALA A 337 11.86 -34.16 -7.09
CA ALA A 337 11.09 -34.92 -6.11
C ALA A 337 10.01 -34.08 -5.37
N ILE A 338 10.05 -32.74 -5.46
CA ILE A 338 9.03 -31.88 -4.86
C ILE A 338 7.68 -32.20 -5.50
N LYS A 339 6.65 -32.42 -4.67
CA LYS A 339 5.28 -32.63 -5.11
C LYS A 339 4.49 -31.35 -4.97
N ILE A 340 3.73 -30.99 -6.01
CA ILE A 340 2.88 -29.82 -6.02
C ILE A 340 1.45 -30.19 -6.45
N PRO A 341 0.43 -29.48 -5.95
CA PRO A 341 -0.92 -29.60 -6.49
C PRO A 341 -0.99 -28.99 -7.89
N VAL A 342 -1.66 -29.68 -8.81
CA VAL A 342 -1.89 -29.19 -10.18
C VAL A 342 -3.40 -29.17 -10.45
N PRO A 343 -4.11 -28.11 -10.02
CA PRO A 343 -5.53 -27.94 -10.34
C PRO A 343 -5.71 -27.57 -11.83
N PRO A 344 -6.94 -27.54 -12.35
CA PRO A 344 -7.24 -27.05 -13.69
C PRO A 344 -6.67 -25.63 -13.97
N LEU A 345 -6.28 -25.37 -15.22
CA LEU A 345 -5.55 -24.15 -15.60
C LEU A 345 -6.33 -22.86 -15.31
N ASP A 346 -7.66 -22.88 -15.42
CA ASP A 346 -8.53 -21.76 -15.06
C ASP A 346 -8.45 -21.45 -13.56
N VAL A 347 -8.42 -22.47 -12.70
CA VAL A 347 -8.21 -22.33 -11.26
C VAL A 347 -6.82 -21.79 -10.95
N GLN A 348 -5.78 -22.29 -11.63
CA GLN A 348 -4.42 -21.77 -11.51
C GLN A 348 -4.37 -20.27 -11.83
N ASN A 349 -4.99 -19.86 -12.94
CA ASN A 349 -5.00 -18.45 -13.38
C ASN A 349 -5.78 -17.55 -12.40
N ARG A 350 -6.90 -18.03 -11.83
CA ARG A 350 -7.64 -17.29 -10.80
C ARG A 350 -6.79 -17.07 -9.55
N ILE A 351 -6.06 -18.11 -9.10
CA ILE A 351 -5.15 -18.01 -7.96
C ILE A 351 -4.00 -17.06 -8.25
N VAL A 352 -3.36 -17.18 -9.43
CA VAL A 352 -2.30 -16.26 -9.87
C VAL A 352 -2.78 -14.82 -9.84
N ASN A 353 -3.95 -14.53 -10.41
CA ASN A 353 -4.50 -13.17 -10.43
C ASN A 353 -4.71 -12.64 -9.01
N VAL A 354 -5.26 -13.46 -8.10
CA VAL A 354 -5.46 -13.05 -6.70
C VAL A 354 -4.12 -12.78 -6.02
N LEU A 355 -3.16 -13.70 -6.12
CA LEU A 355 -1.88 -13.58 -5.42
C LEU A 355 -0.99 -12.46 -5.98
N ASP A 356 -0.94 -12.30 -7.31
CA ASP A 356 -0.23 -11.19 -7.95
C ASP A 356 -0.88 -9.84 -7.61
N ASN A 357 -2.21 -9.78 -7.56
CA ASN A 357 -2.92 -8.56 -7.12
C ASN A 357 -2.66 -8.24 -5.65
N PHE A 358 -2.62 -9.24 -4.77
CA PHE A 358 -2.26 -9.03 -3.36
C PHE A 358 -0.81 -8.59 -3.19
N GLU A 359 0.14 -9.21 -3.89
CA GLU A 359 1.55 -8.80 -3.89
C GLU A 359 1.70 -7.37 -4.39
N LYS A 360 0.93 -6.99 -5.41
CA LYS A 360 0.82 -5.61 -5.90
C LYS A 360 0.26 -4.66 -4.84
N ILE A 361 -0.87 -5.00 -4.19
CA ILE A 361 -1.49 -4.17 -3.13
C ILE A 361 -0.57 -4.01 -1.91
N CYS A 362 0.19 -5.05 -1.53
CA CYS A 362 1.15 -4.97 -0.42
C CYS A 362 2.42 -4.19 -0.76
N SER A 363 2.71 -3.95 -2.05
CA SER A 363 3.90 -3.24 -2.54
C SER A 363 3.60 -1.84 -3.10
N ASP A 364 2.31 -1.48 -3.24
CA ASP A 364 1.80 -0.23 -3.83
C ASP A 364 1.22 0.71 -2.76
N LEU A 365 1.88 1.83 -2.52
CA LEU A 365 1.60 2.81 -1.48
C LEU A 365 0.46 3.82 -1.79
N ASN A 366 -0.16 3.84 -2.99
CA ASN A 366 -1.26 4.79 -3.34
C ASN A 366 -2.63 4.16 -3.09
N ILE A 367 -2.67 2.83 -3.00
CA ILE A 367 -3.88 2.03 -2.81
C ILE A 367 -3.79 1.24 -1.50
N GLY A 368 -2.59 1.17 -0.90
CA GLY A 368 -2.31 0.53 0.38
C GLY A 368 -2.47 1.43 1.61
N LEU A 369 -1.93 0.91 2.71
CA LEU A 369 -2.00 1.36 4.09
C LEU A 369 -2.23 2.85 4.42
N PRO A 370 -1.51 3.84 3.85
CA PRO A 370 -1.68 5.24 4.24
C PRO A 370 -3.08 5.78 3.96
N ALA A 371 -3.72 5.33 2.88
CA ALA A 371 -5.10 5.72 2.53
C ALA A 371 -6.15 5.06 3.44
N GLU A 372 -5.87 3.86 3.96
CA GLU A 372 -6.75 3.20 4.93
C GLU A 372 -6.61 3.80 6.34
N ILE A 373 -5.42 4.32 6.71
CA ILE A 373 -5.21 5.04 7.97
C ILE A 373 -5.96 6.38 8.00
N GLU A 374 -5.94 7.16 6.91
CA GLU A 374 -6.74 8.39 6.80
C GLU A 374 -8.24 8.08 6.80
N ALA A 375 -8.66 6.99 6.14
CA ALA A 375 -10.05 6.54 6.15
C ALA A 375 -10.49 6.04 7.54
N ARG A 376 -9.63 5.35 8.28
CA ARG A 376 -9.89 4.87 9.66
C ARG A 376 -9.86 6.02 10.68
N GLN A 377 -9.01 7.03 10.51
CA GLN A 377 -9.04 8.26 11.31
C GLN A 377 -10.32 9.06 11.06
N LYS A 378 -10.74 9.24 9.81
CA LYS A 378 -12.03 9.87 9.47
C LYS A 378 -13.22 9.06 9.94
N GLN A 379 -13.15 7.74 9.90
CA GLN A 379 -14.17 6.83 10.41
C GLN A 379 -14.22 6.84 11.95
N TYR A 380 -13.07 6.93 12.63
CA TYR A 380 -12.98 7.08 14.08
C TYR A 380 -13.46 8.46 14.54
N GLU A 381 -13.14 9.54 13.84
CA GLU A 381 -13.66 10.89 14.07
C GLU A 381 -15.17 10.95 13.82
N TYR A 382 -15.65 10.33 12.73
CA TYR A 382 -17.08 10.21 12.42
C TYR A 382 -17.85 9.39 13.45
N TYR A 383 -17.33 8.24 13.92
CA TYR A 383 -17.98 7.43 14.97
C TYR A 383 -17.81 8.02 16.36
N ARG A 384 -16.70 8.70 16.67
CA ARG A 384 -16.52 9.49 17.89
C ARG A 384 -17.55 10.62 17.94
N ASP A 385 -17.70 11.37 16.85
CA ASP A 385 -18.64 12.47 16.76
C ASP A 385 -20.09 11.93 16.76
N LYS A 386 -20.38 10.81 16.08
CA LYS A 386 -21.68 10.12 16.18
C LYS A 386 -21.97 9.52 17.55
N LEU A 387 -20.98 9.00 18.27
CA LEU A 387 -21.15 8.47 19.63
C LEU A 387 -21.36 9.61 20.64
N LEU A 388 -20.70 10.75 20.41
CA LEU A 388 -20.92 11.99 21.16
C LEU A 388 -22.30 12.61 20.86
N THR A 389 -22.80 12.51 19.62
CA THR A 389 -24.16 12.98 19.25
C THR A 389 -25.26 11.97 19.60
N PHE A 390 -24.96 10.67 19.66
CA PHE A 390 -25.90 9.62 20.07
C PHE A 390 -26.14 9.62 21.58
N ALA A 391 -25.13 9.96 22.38
CA ALA A 391 -25.28 10.25 23.81
C ALA A 391 -26.26 11.40 24.08
N GLU A 392 -26.54 12.25 23.07
CA GLU A 392 -27.55 13.32 23.14
C GLU A 392 -28.95 12.93 22.59
N THR A 393 -29.12 11.87 21.78
CA THR A 393 -30.37 11.70 20.97
C THR A 393 -30.97 10.28 20.81
N GLY A 394 -30.24 9.20 21.09
CA GLY A 394 -30.79 7.84 21.31
C GLY A 394 -31.79 7.21 20.31
N ASN A 395 -31.36 6.78 19.11
CA ASN A 395 -31.74 5.45 18.54
C ASN A 395 -31.04 5.08 17.21
N THR A 396 -31.03 3.76 16.96
CA THR A 396 -30.13 2.95 16.14
C THR A 396 -30.95 1.77 15.56
N ILE A 397 -30.70 1.25 14.33
CA ILE A 397 -30.78 -0.20 13.91
C ILE A 397 -31.14 -0.45 12.41
N LEU A 398 -30.71 -1.65 11.99
CA LEU A 398 -30.36 -2.34 10.73
C LEU A 398 -31.50 -3.08 9.96
N SER A 399 -31.08 -3.82 8.93
CA SER A 399 -31.70 -4.19 7.65
C SER A 399 -32.21 -5.65 7.43
N ARG A 400 -33.33 -5.75 6.69
CA ARG A 400 -33.70 -6.53 5.46
C ARG A 400 -33.30 -7.99 5.17
N ALA A 401 -32.38 -8.67 5.87
CA ALA A 401 -32.01 -10.05 5.49
C ALA A 401 -32.99 -11.15 5.99
N GLU A 402 -33.89 -10.84 6.93
CA GLU A 402 -34.89 -11.81 7.43
C GLU A 402 -36.21 -11.80 6.63
N GLN A 403 -36.43 -10.82 5.74
CA GLN A 403 -37.76 -10.55 5.16
C GLN A 403 -38.02 -11.20 3.79
N SER A 404 -36.98 -11.61 3.06
CA SER A 404 -37.11 -12.13 1.69
C SER A 404 -37.65 -13.57 1.58
N ARG A 405 -37.88 -14.28 2.69
CA ARG A 405 -38.49 -15.62 2.68
C ARG A 405 -40.03 -15.63 2.76
N ALA A 406 -40.68 -14.49 2.99
CA ALA A 406 -42.12 -14.43 3.23
C ALA A 406 -42.99 -14.02 2.00
N GLU A 407 -42.41 -13.39 0.97
CA GLU A 407 -43.19 -12.65 -0.03
C GLU A 407 -43.48 -13.39 -1.35
N GLN A 408 -43.07 -14.65 -1.49
CA GLN A 408 -43.40 -15.46 -2.68
C GLN A 408 -44.90 -15.85 -2.76
N SER A 409 -45.74 -15.46 -1.81
CA SER A 409 -47.14 -15.91 -1.71
C SER A 409 -48.21 -14.84 -1.98
N ARG A 410 -47.86 -13.58 -2.31
CA ARG A 410 -48.87 -12.52 -2.50
C ARG A 410 -48.57 -11.61 -3.69
N ALA A 411 -48.69 -12.17 -4.89
CA ALA A 411 -48.79 -11.41 -6.12
C ALA A 411 -50.25 -11.39 -6.58
N GLU A 412 -51.00 -10.37 -6.17
CA GLU A 412 -52.26 -9.95 -6.80
C GLU A 412 -52.70 -8.65 -6.10
N GLN A 413 -52.38 -7.47 -6.68
CA GLN A 413 -53.22 -6.25 -6.66
C GLN A 413 -52.52 -5.01 -7.29
N SER A 414 -53.33 -4.25 -8.05
CA SER A 414 -53.23 -2.94 -8.75
C SER A 414 -51.89 -2.25 -9.11
N ARG A 415 -51.86 -1.51 -10.25
CA ARG A 415 -50.73 -0.69 -10.75
C ARG A 415 -50.18 0.35 -9.76
N ALA A 416 -51.02 0.85 -8.84
CA ALA A 416 -50.60 1.79 -7.81
C ALA A 416 -49.91 1.08 -6.63
N GLU A 417 -50.34 -0.15 -6.31
CA GLU A 417 -49.61 -1.05 -5.41
C GLU A 417 -48.35 -1.61 -6.06
N GLN A 418 -48.35 -1.80 -7.38
CA GLN A 418 -47.17 -2.16 -8.17
C GLN A 418 -46.11 -1.05 -8.13
N SER A 419 -46.52 0.22 -8.30
CA SER A 419 -45.61 1.37 -8.18
C SER A 419 -45.12 1.58 -6.73
N ARG A 420 -45.98 1.42 -5.72
CA ARG A 420 -45.57 1.45 -4.30
C ARG A 420 -44.69 0.26 -3.91
N ALA A 421 -44.96 -0.92 -4.46
CA ALA A 421 -44.17 -2.13 -4.25
C ALA A 421 -42.84 -2.05 -5.00
N GLU A 422 -42.78 -1.47 -6.21
CA GLU A 422 -41.55 -1.19 -6.94
C GLU A 422 -40.70 -0.15 -6.22
N GLN A 423 -41.31 0.89 -5.65
CA GLN A 423 -40.61 1.91 -4.86
C GLN A 423 -40.11 1.32 -3.54
N SER A 424 -40.93 0.53 -2.84
CA SER A 424 -40.53 -0.21 -1.64
C SER A 424 -39.44 -1.26 -1.93
N ARG A 425 -39.48 -1.91 -3.10
CA ARG A 425 -38.52 -2.92 -3.56
C ARG A 425 -37.21 -2.28 -4.05
N ALA A 426 -37.26 -1.13 -4.71
CA ALA A 426 -36.09 -0.34 -5.08
C ALA A 426 -35.38 0.15 -3.81
N GLU A 427 -36.13 0.61 -2.81
CA GLU A 427 -35.59 0.89 -1.49
C GLU A 427 -34.96 -0.37 -0.88
N GLN A 428 -35.63 -1.53 -0.93
CA GLN A 428 -35.13 -2.83 -0.44
C GLN A 428 -33.82 -3.27 -1.10
N SER A 429 -33.75 -3.26 -2.42
CA SER A 429 -32.52 -3.51 -3.18
C SER A 429 -31.41 -2.52 -2.81
N ARG A 430 -31.75 -1.23 -2.62
CA ARG A 430 -30.79 -0.20 -2.19
C ARG A 430 -30.20 -0.47 -0.80
N ALA A 431 -31.00 -0.92 0.17
CA ALA A 431 -30.43 -1.26 1.48
C ALA A 431 -29.69 -2.60 1.49
N LEU A 432 -30.08 -3.57 0.65
CA LEU A 432 -29.32 -4.80 0.49
C LEU A 432 -27.94 -4.51 -0.12
N ILE A 433 -27.88 -3.62 -1.13
CA ILE A 433 -26.63 -3.11 -1.70
C ILE A 433 -25.80 -2.42 -0.61
N LYS A 434 -26.39 -1.53 0.21
CA LYS A 434 -25.70 -0.87 1.33
C LYS A 434 -25.19 -1.87 2.38
N LEU A 435 -25.93 -2.93 2.66
CA LEU A 435 -25.51 -3.99 3.57
C LEU A 435 -24.35 -4.80 2.99
N LEU A 436 -24.41 -5.18 1.72
CA LEU A 436 -23.32 -5.90 1.05
C LEU A 436 -22.05 -5.04 0.95
N GLN A 437 -22.20 -3.74 0.68
CA GLN A 437 -21.11 -2.76 0.76
C GLN A 437 -20.50 -2.67 2.16
N TYR A 438 -21.33 -2.74 3.20
CA TYR A 438 -20.86 -2.69 4.58
C TYR A 438 -20.11 -3.98 5.00
N VAL A 439 -20.62 -5.14 4.58
CA VAL A 439 -20.06 -6.45 4.98
C VAL A 439 -18.85 -6.86 4.14
N PHE A 440 -18.90 -6.61 2.83
CA PHE A 440 -17.89 -7.10 1.87
C PHE A 440 -17.09 -5.97 1.22
N GLY A 441 -17.34 -4.72 1.59
CA GLY A 441 -16.72 -3.53 0.98
C GLY A 441 -17.37 -3.09 -0.34
N TYR A 442 -18.09 -3.99 -1.02
CA TYR A 442 -18.79 -3.71 -2.28
C TYR A 442 -19.98 -4.66 -2.50
N ALA A 443 -20.89 -4.27 -3.38
CA ALA A 443 -21.99 -5.11 -3.88
C ALA A 443 -21.86 -5.29 -5.39
N VAL A 444 -21.96 -6.52 -5.90
CA VAL A 444 -21.98 -6.75 -7.36
C VAL A 444 -23.37 -6.40 -7.89
N VAL A 445 -23.45 -5.43 -8.82
CA VAL A 445 -24.70 -4.97 -9.44
C VAL A 445 -24.53 -4.87 -10.95
N SER A 446 -25.61 -4.82 -11.73
CA SER A 446 -25.52 -4.51 -13.17
C SER A 446 -25.61 -3.00 -13.44
N LEU A 447 -25.10 -2.53 -14.58
CA LEU A 447 -25.18 -1.11 -14.95
C LEU A 447 -26.63 -0.60 -14.97
N GLN A 448 -27.58 -1.44 -15.37
CA GLN A 448 -29.01 -1.07 -15.34
C GLN A 448 -29.49 -0.68 -13.93
N ASP A 449 -28.87 -1.23 -12.87
CA ASP A 449 -29.30 -1.01 -11.48
C ASP A 449 -28.80 0.33 -10.92
N VAL A 450 -27.86 0.99 -11.62
CA VAL A 450 -27.27 2.28 -11.23
C VAL A 450 -27.54 3.40 -12.24
N VAL A 451 -28.13 3.07 -13.39
CA VAL A 451 -28.47 4.02 -14.46
C VAL A 451 -29.96 4.34 -14.38
N LYS A 452 -30.31 5.61 -14.14
CA LYS A 452 -31.72 6.03 -14.10
C LYS A 452 -32.31 6.22 -15.49
N ASN A 453 -31.52 6.69 -16.46
CA ASN A 453 -31.95 6.84 -17.86
C ASN A 453 -30.83 6.41 -18.82
N SER A 454 -31.21 5.75 -19.92
CA SER A 454 -30.28 5.49 -21.02
C SER A 454 -30.94 5.72 -22.38
N CYS A 455 -30.18 6.24 -23.34
CA CYS A 455 -30.67 6.41 -24.70
C CYS A 455 -29.55 6.40 -25.75
N SER A 456 -29.86 5.90 -26.94
CA SER A 456 -29.00 6.09 -28.11
C SER A 456 -29.20 7.47 -28.73
N GLY A 457 -28.14 8.01 -29.33
CA GLY A 457 -28.20 9.29 -30.06
C GLY A 457 -28.92 9.19 -31.42
N GLY A 458 -28.78 10.22 -32.25
CA GLY A 458 -29.39 10.31 -33.57
C GLY A 458 -28.52 11.05 -34.58
N THR A 459 -28.60 10.62 -35.84
CA THR A 459 -27.89 11.27 -36.96
C THR A 459 -28.89 11.98 -37.85
N PRO A 460 -28.83 13.33 -37.95
CA PRO A 460 -29.61 14.08 -38.92
C PRO A 460 -29.27 13.66 -40.37
N LYS A 461 -30.17 13.90 -41.32
CA LYS A 461 -29.95 13.51 -42.72
C LYS A 461 -28.91 14.43 -43.37
N LYS A 462 -27.78 13.87 -43.80
CA LYS A 462 -26.65 14.59 -44.45
C LYS A 462 -27.06 15.42 -45.68
N GLY A 463 -28.12 15.04 -46.39
CA GLY A 463 -28.61 15.76 -47.58
C GLY A 463 -29.46 16.99 -47.28
N VAL A 464 -29.72 17.31 -46.01
CA VAL A 464 -30.47 18.51 -45.59
C VAL A 464 -29.47 19.51 -45.02
N SER A 465 -29.07 20.50 -45.82
CA SER A 465 -28.00 21.44 -45.44
C SER A 465 -28.37 22.28 -44.21
N GLU A 466 -29.65 22.63 -44.06
CA GLU A 466 -30.24 23.31 -42.90
C GLU A 466 -29.94 22.62 -41.55
N TYR A 467 -29.61 21.32 -41.54
CA TYR A 467 -29.27 20.60 -40.31
C TYR A 467 -27.85 20.86 -39.80
N TYR A 468 -26.97 21.40 -40.65
CA TYR A 468 -25.54 21.51 -40.39
C TYR A 468 -24.98 22.92 -40.64
N GLU A 469 -25.55 23.66 -41.60
CA GLU A 469 -25.16 25.04 -41.90
C GLU A 469 -25.44 25.94 -40.69
N ASP A 470 -24.43 26.70 -40.27
CA ASP A 470 -24.45 27.59 -39.10
C ASP A 470 -24.92 26.93 -37.78
N GLY A 471 -24.70 25.61 -37.66
CA GLY A 471 -24.98 24.86 -36.44
C GLY A 471 -24.14 25.33 -35.25
N ASN A 472 -24.78 25.47 -34.09
CA ASN A 472 -24.14 25.85 -32.84
C ASN A 472 -24.35 24.82 -31.71
N ILE A 473 -25.10 23.74 -31.97
CA ILE A 473 -25.37 22.68 -31.00
C ILE A 473 -24.26 21.62 -31.08
N PRO A 474 -23.50 21.37 -30.00
CA PRO A 474 -22.44 20.36 -30.00
C PRO A 474 -22.98 18.98 -30.39
N TRP A 475 -22.40 18.36 -31.42
CA TRP A 475 -22.78 17.03 -31.88
C TRP A 475 -21.57 16.08 -31.88
N LEU A 476 -21.52 15.24 -30.86
CA LEU A 476 -20.42 14.31 -30.61
C LEU A 476 -20.59 13.05 -31.45
N ARG A 477 -19.57 12.73 -32.25
CA ARG A 477 -19.53 11.50 -33.03
C ARG A 477 -18.71 10.43 -32.30
N THR A 478 -19.02 9.18 -32.59
CA THR A 478 -18.34 8.00 -32.01
C THR A 478 -16.80 8.02 -32.14
N GLN A 479 -16.21 8.74 -33.13
CA GLN A 479 -14.76 8.88 -33.27
C GLN A 479 -14.12 9.71 -32.15
N GLU A 480 -14.87 10.65 -31.59
CA GLU A 480 -14.45 11.58 -30.54
C GLU A 480 -14.62 10.97 -29.13
N VAL A 481 -15.18 9.75 -29.02
CA VAL A 481 -15.28 9.00 -27.77
C VAL A 481 -13.95 8.29 -27.51
N VAL A 482 -13.06 8.93 -26.74
CA VAL A 482 -11.66 8.51 -26.56
C VAL A 482 -11.17 8.64 -25.11
N PHE A 483 -11.83 7.94 -24.18
CA PHE A 483 -11.43 7.75 -22.77
C PHE A 483 -11.01 9.05 -22.09
N ARG A 484 -11.81 10.10 -22.27
CA ARG A 484 -11.53 11.40 -21.69
C ARG A 484 -12.80 12.18 -21.43
N ASP A 485 -12.63 13.29 -20.73
CA ASP A 485 -13.65 14.32 -20.61
C ASP A 485 -13.80 15.08 -21.94
N ILE A 486 -15.03 15.18 -22.42
CA ILE A 486 -15.41 15.90 -23.63
C ILE A 486 -15.91 17.29 -23.23
N CYS A 487 -15.03 18.28 -23.38
CA CYS A 487 -15.34 19.69 -23.11
C CYS A 487 -15.73 20.49 -24.37
N LYS A 488 -15.57 19.89 -25.56
CA LYS A 488 -15.95 20.45 -26.87
C LYS A 488 -16.11 19.33 -27.89
N THR A 489 -16.89 19.58 -28.94
CA THR A 489 -17.03 18.68 -30.10
C THR A 489 -16.42 19.33 -31.34
N GLU A 490 -16.04 18.51 -32.32
CA GLU A 490 -15.55 18.98 -33.62
C GLU A 490 -16.69 19.39 -34.56
N CYS A 491 -17.89 18.84 -34.34
CA CYS A 491 -19.05 19.03 -35.20
C CYS A 491 -20.21 19.68 -34.42
N PHE A 492 -21.05 20.39 -35.16
CA PHE A 492 -22.24 21.06 -34.66
C PHE A 492 -23.44 20.79 -35.58
N ILE A 493 -24.64 20.86 -35.01
CA ILE A 493 -25.92 20.76 -35.71
C ILE A 493 -26.82 21.95 -35.34
N THR A 494 -27.93 22.12 -36.06
CA THR A 494 -28.90 23.19 -35.80
C THR A 494 -30.06 22.74 -34.91
N GLU A 495 -30.81 23.68 -34.34
CA GLU A 495 -32.07 23.40 -33.63
C GLU A 495 -33.09 22.65 -34.50
N SER A 496 -33.13 22.98 -35.80
CA SER A 496 -33.96 22.28 -36.79
C SER A 496 -33.57 20.80 -36.89
N ALA A 497 -32.28 20.48 -36.80
CA ALA A 497 -31.79 19.11 -36.80
C ALA A 497 -32.22 18.34 -35.54
N VAL A 498 -32.16 18.96 -34.36
CA VAL A 498 -32.60 18.32 -33.10
C VAL A 498 -34.11 18.07 -33.12
N LYS A 499 -34.89 19.06 -33.57
CA LYS A 499 -36.36 18.97 -33.61
C LYS A 499 -36.87 17.94 -34.61
N ASN A 500 -36.22 17.83 -35.77
CA ASN A 500 -36.71 17.04 -36.91
C ASN A 500 -35.94 15.72 -37.14
N SER A 501 -35.06 15.32 -36.21
CA SER A 501 -34.33 14.05 -36.27
C SER A 501 -34.44 13.28 -34.95
N ALA A 502 -33.77 12.13 -34.87
CA ALA A 502 -33.68 11.34 -33.65
C ALA A 502 -32.63 11.87 -32.66
N ALA A 503 -31.93 12.97 -32.98
CA ALA A 503 -30.96 13.58 -32.08
C ALA A 503 -31.66 14.09 -30.81
N LYS A 504 -31.02 13.88 -29.66
CA LYS A 504 -31.58 14.25 -28.35
C LYS A 504 -30.51 14.97 -27.54
N TRP A 505 -30.94 15.96 -26.77
CA TRP A 505 -30.09 16.60 -25.78
C TRP A 505 -29.73 15.61 -24.67
N ILE A 506 -28.43 15.55 -24.39
CA ILE A 506 -27.84 14.77 -23.31
C ILE A 506 -27.32 15.76 -22.26
N PRO A 507 -27.75 15.65 -20.99
CA PRO A 507 -27.28 16.54 -19.94
C PRO A 507 -25.79 16.29 -19.65
N GLU A 508 -25.14 17.26 -19.01
CA GLU A 508 -23.75 17.12 -18.56
C GLU A 508 -23.55 15.90 -17.65
N ASN A 509 -22.32 15.40 -17.63
CA ASN A 509 -21.87 14.30 -16.78
C ASN A 509 -22.55 12.95 -17.05
N CYS A 510 -23.03 12.71 -18.27
CA CYS A 510 -23.40 11.38 -18.70
C CYS A 510 -22.17 10.57 -19.12
N VAL A 511 -22.24 9.26 -18.94
CA VAL A 511 -21.24 8.34 -19.47
C VAL A 511 -21.66 7.92 -20.87
N ILE A 512 -20.83 8.20 -21.86
CA ILE A 512 -21.11 7.92 -23.27
C ILE A 512 -20.29 6.73 -23.70
N VAL A 513 -20.92 5.70 -24.25
CA VAL A 513 -20.26 4.48 -24.76
C VAL A 513 -20.46 4.39 -26.26
N ALA A 514 -19.36 4.31 -27.01
CA ALA A 514 -19.38 4.05 -28.45
C ALA A 514 -19.81 2.60 -28.71
N ILE A 515 -20.83 2.42 -29.54
CA ILE A 515 -21.50 1.14 -29.76
C ILE A 515 -20.91 0.40 -30.98
N SER A 516 -20.47 1.12 -32.00
CA SER A 516 -20.15 0.55 -33.32
C SER A 516 -18.83 1.06 -33.91
N GLY A 517 -18.29 0.30 -34.86
CA GLY A 517 -17.08 0.66 -35.62
C GLY A 517 -15.77 0.51 -34.84
N ALA A 518 -14.70 1.13 -35.35
CA ALA A 518 -13.35 1.05 -34.77
C ALA A 518 -13.25 1.63 -33.35
N THR A 519 -14.26 2.38 -32.92
CA THR A 519 -14.35 2.97 -31.58
C THR A 519 -15.32 2.25 -30.65
N ALA A 520 -15.98 1.16 -31.10
CA ALA A 520 -16.88 0.40 -30.24
C ALA A 520 -16.20 -0.04 -28.93
N GLY A 521 -16.93 0.06 -27.82
CA GLY A 521 -16.45 -0.21 -26.47
C GLY A 521 -15.67 0.94 -25.83
N ARG A 522 -15.29 1.98 -26.59
CA ARG A 522 -14.72 3.20 -25.99
C ARG A 522 -15.79 3.95 -25.23
N CYS A 523 -15.39 4.64 -24.17
CA CYS A 523 -16.29 5.52 -23.43
C CYS A 523 -15.66 6.87 -23.14
N ALA A 524 -16.50 7.83 -22.75
CA ALA A 524 -16.12 9.20 -22.42
C ALA A 524 -17.16 9.82 -21.47
N ILE A 525 -16.82 10.94 -20.84
CA ILE A 525 -17.75 11.73 -20.03
C ILE A 525 -17.96 13.07 -20.72
N ASN A 526 -19.20 13.49 -20.97
CA ASN A 526 -19.44 14.84 -21.45
C ASN A 526 -19.42 15.87 -20.31
N LYS A 527 -18.71 16.98 -20.52
CA LYS A 527 -18.62 18.12 -19.60
C LYS A 527 -19.40 19.34 -20.07
N ILE A 528 -20.04 19.22 -21.22
CA ILE A 528 -21.01 20.18 -21.77
C ILE A 528 -22.28 19.42 -22.16
N PRO A 529 -23.46 20.06 -22.13
CA PRO A 529 -24.65 19.49 -22.72
C PRO A 529 -24.40 19.33 -24.22
N LEU A 530 -24.75 18.18 -24.78
CA LEU A 530 -24.47 17.90 -26.18
C LEU A 530 -25.50 16.92 -26.77
N THR A 531 -25.41 16.71 -28.06
CA THR A 531 -26.15 15.67 -28.78
C THR A 531 -25.15 14.64 -29.31
N THR A 532 -25.57 13.39 -29.48
CA THR A 532 -24.70 12.31 -30.00
C THR A 532 -25.28 11.66 -31.24
N ASN A 533 -24.42 11.05 -32.06
CA ASN A 533 -24.87 10.24 -33.18
C ASN A 533 -25.49 8.90 -32.71
N GLN A 534 -26.18 8.16 -33.60
CA GLN A 534 -26.88 6.91 -33.28
C GLN A 534 -25.99 5.76 -32.79
N HIS A 535 -24.68 5.96 -32.88
CA HIS A 535 -23.65 5.00 -32.53
C HIS A 535 -23.06 5.24 -31.13
N CYS A 536 -23.65 6.15 -30.35
CA CYS A 536 -23.34 6.39 -28.95
C CYS A 536 -24.52 5.99 -28.07
N LEU A 537 -24.24 5.23 -27.02
CA LEU A 537 -25.16 4.97 -25.91
C LEU A 537 -24.83 5.96 -24.79
N ASN A 538 -25.82 6.75 -24.38
CA ASN A 538 -25.67 7.74 -23.33
C ASN A 538 -26.31 7.19 -22.05
N LEU A 539 -25.55 7.17 -20.97
CA LEU A 539 -25.96 6.65 -19.66
C LEU A 539 -26.02 7.80 -18.65
N GLU A 540 -27.21 8.09 -18.15
CA GLU A 540 -27.41 9.01 -17.05
C GLU A 540 -27.45 8.21 -15.74
N VAL A 541 -26.38 8.32 -14.96
CA VAL A 541 -26.21 7.56 -13.72
C VAL A 541 -27.06 8.17 -12.61
N ASP A 542 -27.70 7.34 -11.80
CA ASP A 542 -28.41 7.76 -10.60
C ASP A 542 -27.38 8.20 -9.53
N PRO A 543 -27.31 9.50 -9.18
CA PRO A 543 -26.32 10.00 -8.24
C PRO A 543 -26.50 9.47 -6.81
N GLU A 544 -27.67 8.91 -6.47
CA GLU A 544 -27.89 8.24 -5.20
C GLU A 544 -27.25 6.83 -5.13
N MET A 545 -26.99 6.24 -6.30
CA MET A 545 -26.47 4.87 -6.44
C MET A 545 -24.98 4.85 -6.75
N ALA A 546 -24.56 5.69 -7.69
CA ALA A 546 -23.18 5.71 -8.14
C ALA A 546 -22.73 7.08 -8.64
N LEU A 547 -21.43 7.35 -8.55
CA LEU A 547 -20.84 8.48 -9.27
C LEU A 547 -20.72 8.13 -10.76
N TYR A 548 -21.16 9.01 -11.65
CA TYR A 548 -21.00 8.81 -13.10
C TYR A 548 -19.54 8.56 -13.49
N ARG A 549 -18.60 9.22 -12.82
CA ARG A 549 -17.15 9.04 -13.04
C ARG A 549 -16.65 7.67 -12.58
N TYR A 550 -17.22 7.12 -11.51
CA TYR A 550 -16.94 5.75 -11.07
C TYR A 550 -17.43 4.74 -12.11
N VAL A 551 -18.66 4.92 -12.61
CA VAL A 551 -19.24 4.09 -13.66
C VAL A 551 -18.43 4.17 -14.95
N TYR A 552 -17.95 5.36 -15.34
CA TYR A 552 -17.03 5.55 -16.45
C TYR A 552 -15.77 4.69 -16.29
N TYR A 553 -15.08 4.76 -15.14
CA TYR A 553 -13.88 3.94 -14.91
C TYR A 553 -14.17 2.43 -14.90
N CYS A 554 -15.33 2.01 -14.39
CA CYS A 554 -15.76 0.61 -14.46
C CYS A 554 -15.94 0.14 -15.91
N ILE A 555 -16.51 0.99 -16.77
CA ILE A 555 -16.70 0.69 -18.19
C ILE A 555 -15.35 0.68 -18.91
N CYS A 556 -14.44 1.60 -18.62
CA CYS A 556 -13.06 1.58 -19.12
C CYS A 556 -12.38 0.24 -18.77
N ALA A 557 -12.46 -0.18 -17.51
CA ALA A 557 -11.82 -1.40 -17.03
C ALA A 557 -12.42 -2.68 -17.66
N LYS A 558 -13.69 -2.63 -18.06
CA LYS A 558 -14.41 -3.77 -18.67
C LYS A 558 -14.60 -3.64 -20.18
N GLN A 559 -13.84 -2.75 -20.83
CA GLN A 559 -13.91 -2.54 -22.28
C GLN A 559 -13.71 -3.85 -23.05
N GLU A 560 -12.72 -4.65 -22.69
CA GLU A 560 -12.44 -5.93 -23.38
C GLU A 560 -13.61 -6.91 -23.24
N GLU A 561 -14.27 -6.94 -22.09
CA GLU A 561 -15.48 -7.75 -21.86
C GLU A 561 -16.65 -7.28 -22.73
N LEU A 562 -16.80 -5.96 -22.92
CA LEU A 562 -17.78 -5.40 -23.85
C LEU A 562 -17.45 -5.81 -25.29
N LEU A 563 -16.18 -5.65 -25.71
CA LEU A 563 -15.71 -5.99 -27.05
C LEU A 563 -15.91 -7.47 -27.39
N ALA A 564 -15.75 -8.37 -26.43
CA ALA A 564 -15.98 -9.80 -26.59
C ALA A 564 -17.45 -10.16 -26.85
N LYS A 565 -18.39 -9.25 -26.56
CA LYS A 565 -19.84 -9.44 -26.72
C LYS A 565 -20.40 -8.86 -28.03
N LYS A 566 -19.54 -8.44 -28.97
CA LYS A 566 -19.91 -7.96 -30.32
C LYS A 566 -20.51 -9.09 -31.17
N GLU A 567 -21.62 -8.82 -31.85
CA GLU A 567 -22.29 -9.80 -32.73
C GLU A 567 -22.82 -9.15 -34.03
N GLY A 568 -23.13 -9.99 -35.02
CA GLY A 568 -23.67 -9.58 -36.33
C GLY A 568 -22.59 -9.21 -37.35
N ALA A 569 -22.97 -9.09 -38.63
CA ALA A 569 -22.05 -8.88 -39.75
C ALA A 569 -21.21 -7.59 -39.68
N ARG A 570 -21.61 -6.61 -38.85
CA ARG A 570 -20.86 -5.36 -38.56
C ARG A 570 -20.11 -5.37 -37.23
N GLY A 571 -20.40 -6.31 -36.32
CA GLY A 571 -19.73 -6.42 -35.02
C GLY A 571 -20.04 -5.27 -34.04
N ASP A 572 -21.29 -4.83 -33.97
CA ASP A 572 -21.73 -3.74 -33.09
C ASP A 572 -22.11 -4.26 -31.68
N LEU A 573 -22.03 -3.39 -30.67
CA LEU A 573 -22.50 -3.66 -29.31
C LEU A 573 -24.02 -3.46 -29.20
N ASN A 574 -24.66 -4.14 -28.27
CA ASN A 574 -26.08 -3.98 -27.99
C ASN A 574 -26.29 -3.26 -26.65
N SER A 575 -27.23 -2.30 -26.60
CA SER A 575 -27.50 -1.50 -25.40
C SER A 575 -27.94 -2.35 -24.20
N THR A 576 -28.75 -3.38 -24.40
CA THR A 576 -29.15 -4.33 -23.34
C THR A 576 -27.93 -5.07 -22.77
N ARG A 577 -26.96 -5.44 -23.62
CA ARG A 577 -25.73 -6.11 -23.16
C ARG A 577 -24.81 -5.17 -22.39
N ILE A 578 -24.69 -3.92 -22.84
CA ILE A 578 -23.95 -2.89 -22.10
C ILE A 578 -24.61 -2.68 -20.73
N LEU A 579 -25.94 -2.56 -20.65
CA LEU A 579 -26.66 -2.38 -19.39
C LEU A 579 -26.59 -3.61 -18.46
N SER A 580 -26.46 -4.82 -19.01
CA SER A 580 -26.28 -6.05 -18.22
C SER A 580 -24.86 -6.23 -17.65
N LEU A 581 -23.92 -5.35 -18.00
CA LEU A 581 -22.54 -5.43 -17.52
C LEU A 581 -22.53 -5.32 -16.00
N GLN A 582 -21.96 -6.32 -15.33
CA GLN A 582 -21.83 -6.30 -13.88
C GLN A 582 -20.69 -5.37 -13.48
N ILE A 583 -20.85 -4.63 -12.39
CA ILE A 583 -19.84 -3.78 -11.77
C ILE A 583 -19.82 -4.05 -10.26
N ASP A 584 -18.64 -3.93 -9.67
CA ASP A 584 -18.51 -3.92 -8.23
C ASP A 584 -18.89 -2.52 -7.76
N LEU A 585 -19.90 -2.41 -6.92
CA LEU A 585 -20.44 -1.14 -6.44
C LEU A 585 -20.12 -0.98 -4.95
N PRO A 586 -19.00 -0.34 -4.60
CA PRO A 586 -18.68 0.03 -3.23
C PRO A 586 -19.51 1.24 -2.77
N SER A 587 -19.41 1.61 -1.49
CA SER A 587 -20.15 2.76 -0.96
C SER A 587 -19.84 4.06 -1.73
N ILE A 588 -20.73 5.05 -1.72
CA ILE A 588 -20.48 6.33 -2.40
C ILE A 588 -19.18 6.99 -1.95
N GLU A 589 -18.82 6.91 -0.66
CA GLU A 589 -17.55 7.44 -0.16
C GLU A 589 -16.35 6.67 -0.71
N GLU A 590 -16.46 5.36 -0.82
CA GLU A 590 -15.41 4.53 -1.42
C GLU A 590 -15.33 4.73 -2.94
N GLN A 591 -16.46 4.95 -3.62
CA GLN A 591 -16.48 5.37 -5.02
C GLN A 591 -15.82 6.74 -5.19
N LYS A 592 -16.06 7.71 -4.29
CA LYS A 592 -15.36 9.01 -4.30
C LYS A 592 -13.86 8.83 -4.08
N ARG A 593 -13.46 7.94 -3.17
CA ARG A 593 -12.05 7.60 -2.91
C ARG A 593 -11.41 6.97 -4.15
N ILE A 594 -12.03 5.95 -4.73
CA ILE A 594 -11.58 5.28 -5.95
C ILE A 594 -11.51 6.27 -7.11
N VAL A 595 -12.54 7.08 -7.32
CA VAL A 595 -12.55 8.13 -8.35
C VAL A 595 -11.45 9.15 -8.11
N SER A 596 -11.27 9.64 -6.87
CA SER A 596 -10.20 10.58 -6.56
C SER A 596 -8.81 9.98 -6.78
N ILE A 597 -8.63 8.70 -6.45
CA ILE A 597 -7.38 7.97 -6.68
C ILE A 597 -7.16 7.75 -8.18
N LEU A 598 -8.18 7.33 -8.93
CA LEU A 598 -8.11 7.09 -10.37
C LEU A 598 -8.00 8.39 -11.16
N ASP A 599 -8.63 9.48 -10.74
CA ASP A 599 -8.43 10.82 -11.29
C ASP A 599 -7.02 11.31 -11.00
N ARG A 600 -6.53 11.09 -9.77
CA ARG A 600 -5.14 11.41 -9.40
C ARG A 600 -4.15 10.53 -10.17
N PHE A 601 -4.45 9.26 -10.42
CA PHE A 601 -3.64 8.38 -11.26
C PHE A 601 -3.74 8.76 -12.73
N ASP A 602 -4.90 9.11 -13.25
CA ASP A 602 -5.05 9.60 -14.62
C ASP A 602 -4.29 10.93 -14.76
N THR A 603 -4.32 11.77 -13.73
CA THR A 603 -3.49 12.98 -13.63
C THR A 603 -2.00 12.63 -13.56
N ILE A 604 -1.56 11.68 -12.72
CA ILE A 604 -0.14 11.27 -12.53
C ILE A 604 0.40 10.43 -13.70
N CYS A 605 -0.42 9.62 -14.34
CA CYS A 605 -0.04 8.81 -15.49
C CYS A 605 0.02 9.66 -16.77
N ASN A 606 -0.73 10.77 -16.80
CA ASN A 606 -0.67 11.76 -17.87
C ASN A 606 0.17 13.01 -17.50
N ASP A 607 0.67 13.11 -16.26
CA ASP A 607 1.57 14.17 -15.77
C ASP A 607 2.83 13.57 -15.09
N LEU A 608 3.98 13.82 -15.70
CA LEU A 608 5.19 12.99 -15.70
C LEU A 608 6.00 12.81 -14.39
N THR A 609 5.49 13.10 -13.18
CA THR A 609 6.37 13.43 -12.03
C THR A 609 6.28 12.68 -10.68
N SER A 610 5.41 11.70 -10.38
CA SER A 610 5.37 11.15 -8.98
C SER A 610 4.94 9.68 -8.78
N GLY A 611 5.65 8.94 -7.90
CA GLY A 611 5.39 7.54 -7.50
C GLY A 611 5.74 7.28 -6.02
N LEU A 612 5.67 6.02 -5.58
CA LEU A 612 5.28 5.64 -4.21
C LEU A 612 6.35 5.12 -3.25
N PRO A 613 7.30 4.25 -3.64
CA PRO A 613 8.50 4.02 -2.86
C PRO A 613 9.25 5.35 -2.59
N ALA A 614 9.17 6.26 -3.57
CA ALA A 614 9.61 7.64 -3.42
C ALA A 614 8.78 8.43 -2.40
N GLU A 615 7.52 8.07 -2.09
CA GLU A 615 6.70 8.73 -1.07
C GLU A 615 7.05 8.29 0.35
N ILE A 616 7.30 7.00 0.64
CA ILE A 616 7.84 6.61 1.97
C ILE A 616 9.21 7.23 2.19
N GLU A 617 10.09 7.13 1.19
CA GLU A 617 11.40 7.75 1.26
C GLU A 617 11.27 9.28 1.38
N ALA A 618 10.31 9.91 0.69
CA ALA A 618 10.04 11.34 0.82
C ALA A 618 9.45 11.70 2.19
N ARG A 619 8.59 10.88 2.80
CA ARG A 619 8.02 11.13 4.14
C ARG A 619 9.07 10.95 5.23
N GLN A 620 9.94 9.96 5.09
CA GLN A 620 11.10 9.77 5.95
C GLN A 620 12.06 10.96 5.82
N LYS A 621 12.42 11.34 4.59
CA LYS A 621 13.25 12.53 4.30
C LYS A 621 12.57 13.82 4.76
N GLN A 622 11.25 13.91 4.67
CA GLN A 622 10.46 15.06 5.12
C GLN A 622 10.42 15.14 6.65
N TYR A 623 10.26 14.01 7.34
CA TYR A 623 10.39 13.93 8.79
C TYR A 623 11.78 14.36 9.23
N GLU A 624 12.83 13.81 8.61
CA GLU A 624 14.22 14.17 8.90
C GLU A 624 14.48 15.66 8.65
N PHE A 625 14.01 16.18 7.51
CA PHE A 625 14.11 17.60 7.16
C PHE A 625 13.39 18.50 8.18
N TYR A 626 12.15 18.18 8.56
CA TYR A 626 11.42 18.99 9.53
C TYR A 626 11.98 18.84 10.94
N ARG A 627 12.37 17.64 11.37
CA ARG A 627 13.07 17.41 12.64
C ARG A 627 14.32 18.27 12.72
N ASP A 628 15.15 18.28 11.69
CA ASP A 628 16.38 19.08 11.69
C ASP A 628 16.09 20.58 11.65
N LYS A 629 15.13 21.03 10.84
CA LYS A 629 14.69 22.42 10.80
C LYS A 629 14.13 22.89 12.14
N LEU A 630 13.37 22.04 12.83
CA LEU A 630 12.72 22.35 14.11
C LEU A 630 13.70 22.33 15.28
N LEU A 631 14.78 21.56 15.17
CA LEU A 631 15.82 21.44 16.21
C LEU A 631 17.05 22.32 15.93
N SER A 632 17.05 23.04 14.80
CA SER A 632 18.06 24.03 14.45
C SER A 632 17.53 25.43 14.78
N PHE A 633 18.20 26.11 15.71
CA PHE A 633 17.83 27.45 16.12
C PHE A 633 18.97 28.42 15.82
N LYS A 634 18.62 29.69 15.64
CA LYS A 634 19.61 30.76 15.60
C LYS A 634 20.21 30.90 17.01
N GLU A 635 21.53 30.87 17.12
CA GLU A 635 22.23 31.08 18.40
C GLU A 635 22.11 32.56 18.82
N LEU A 636 21.87 32.79 20.11
CA LEU A 636 21.94 34.14 20.70
C LEU A 636 23.41 34.59 20.67
N ASN A 637 23.70 35.64 19.90
CA ASN A 637 25.02 36.27 19.83
C ASN A 637 25.38 37.00 21.12
#